data_AF-A0A231RKQ5-F1
#
_entry.id   AF-A0A231RKQ5-F1
#
_cell.length_a   1.000
_cell.length_b   1.000
_cell.length_c   1.000
_cell.angle_alpha   90.00
_cell.angle_beta   90.00
_cell.angle_gamma   90.00
#
_symmetry.space_group_name_H-M   'P 1'
#
loop_
_entity.id
_entity.type
_entity.pdbx_description
1 polymer ?
#
loop_
_entity_poly.entity_id
_entity_poly.type
_entity_poly.pdbx_seq_one_letter_code
_entity_poly.pdbx_strand_id
1 'polypeptide(L)'
;MRKVLKKLKNQPLTVRHVNFNEFNAKAIEYSKLHPKKTILEQFVEYRMKIINDISGLDEMEYTREYVDGDKKKFSIRKYLRGFIPHDKHHKKQIERFIKSIA
;
A
#
# COMPACT_ATOMS: atom_id res chain seq x y z
N MET A 1 -2.66 3.56 2.82
CA MET A 1 -1.49 3.69 1.91
C MET A 1 -1.33 5.08 1.26
N ARG A 2 -2.39 5.85 0.96
CA ARG A 2 -2.30 7.17 0.26
C ARG A 2 -1.51 8.29 0.97
N LYS A 3 -1.28 8.19 2.30
CA LYS A 3 -0.61 9.26 3.07
C LYS A 3 0.91 9.37 2.83
N VAL A 4 1.54 8.35 2.22
CA VAL A 4 2.98 8.34 1.95
C VAL A 4 3.34 9.19 0.73
N LEU A 5 2.51 9.17 -0.31
CA LEU A 5 2.92 9.62 -1.63
C LEU A 5 2.47 11.05 -1.97
N LYS A 6 1.30 11.47 -1.48
CA LYS A 6 0.83 12.86 -1.64
C LYS A 6 1.75 13.93 -1.02
N LYS A 7 2.70 13.54 -0.17
CA LYS A 7 3.52 14.47 0.64
C LYS A 7 4.92 14.78 0.08
N LEU A 8 5.25 14.30 -1.12
CA LEU A 8 6.62 14.39 -1.59
C LEU A 8 7.09 15.80 -1.98
N LYS A 9 6.20 16.80 -1.96
CA LYS A 9 6.58 18.23 -1.99
C LYS A 9 6.64 18.83 -0.59
N ASN A 10 7.82 18.86 0.02
CA ASN A 10 8.19 19.64 1.23
C ASN A 10 7.29 19.49 2.48
N GLN A 11 6.52 18.41 2.59
CA GLN A 11 5.67 18.18 3.77
C GLN A 11 6.18 16.99 4.61
N PRO A 12 6.09 17.07 5.96
CA PRO A 12 6.55 15.98 6.83
C PRO A 12 5.75 14.68 6.61
N LEU A 13 6.38 13.52 6.44
CA LEU A 13 5.62 12.27 6.27
C LEU A 13 4.64 12.04 7.44
N THR A 14 3.43 11.62 7.12
CA THR A 14 2.36 11.38 8.12
C THR A 14 1.97 9.91 8.23
N VAL A 15 2.72 9.03 7.56
CA VAL A 15 2.53 7.59 7.72
C VAL A 15 2.88 7.22 9.16
N ARG A 16 2.02 6.44 9.79
CA ARG A 16 2.20 5.93 11.14
C ARG A 16 1.99 4.43 11.13
N HIS A 17 2.58 3.76 12.10
CA HIS A 17 2.23 2.42 12.46
C HIS A 17 0.75 2.36 12.80
N VAL A 18 0.10 1.31 12.33
CA VAL A 18 -1.30 1.00 12.63
C VAL A 18 -1.33 -0.42 13.15
N ASN A 19 -2.29 -0.71 14.03
CA ASN A 19 -2.57 -2.09 14.39
C ASN A 19 -3.04 -2.86 13.14
N PHE A 20 -2.19 -3.77 12.65
CA PHE A 20 -2.48 -4.51 11.42
C PHE A 20 -3.68 -5.43 11.56
N ASN A 21 -3.95 -5.97 12.74
CA ASN A 21 -5.13 -6.82 12.97
C ASN A 21 -6.42 -6.01 12.81
N GLU A 22 -6.49 -4.84 13.44
CA GLU A 22 -7.64 -3.94 13.29
C GLU A 22 -7.78 -3.41 11.86
N PHE A 23 -6.66 -3.06 11.21
CA PHE A 23 -6.66 -2.61 9.83
C PHE A 23 -7.21 -3.69 8.89
N ASN A 24 -6.76 -4.94 9.06
CA ASN A 24 -7.20 -6.07 8.26
C ASN A 24 -8.66 -6.43 8.53
N ALA A 25 -9.11 -6.37 9.79
CA ALA A 25 -10.52 -6.57 10.15
C ALA A 25 -11.42 -5.56 9.44
N LYS A 26 -11.03 -4.28 9.43
CA LYS A 26 -11.77 -3.22 8.71
C LYS A 26 -11.78 -3.45 7.20
N ALA A 27 -10.67 -3.93 6.62
CA ALA A 27 -10.61 -4.26 5.19
C ALA A 27 -11.53 -5.43 4.82
N ILE A 28 -11.68 -6.43 5.70
CA ILE A 28 -12.64 -7.54 5.53
C ILE A 28 -14.07 -7.02 5.60
N GLU A 29 -14.41 -6.20 6.59
CA GLU A 29 -15.77 -5.63 6.68
C GLU A 29 -16.09 -4.76 5.46
N TYR A 30 -15.14 -3.93 5.02
CA TYR A 30 -15.30 -3.14 3.81
C TYR A 30 -15.52 -4.00 2.56
N SER A 31 -14.80 -5.11 2.42
CA SER A 31 -14.95 -5.99 1.24
C SER A 31 -16.29 -6.72 1.21
N LYS A 32 -16.88 -7.03 2.37
CA LYS A 32 -18.24 -7.62 2.47
C LYS A 32 -19.33 -6.64 2.05
N LEU A 33 -19.12 -5.34 2.27
CA LEU A 33 -20.10 -4.28 2.00
C LEU A 33 -20.09 -3.79 0.54
N HIS A 34 -19.13 -4.22 -0.28
CA HIS A 34 -18.96 -3.69 -1.64
C HIS A 34 -18.93 -4.81 -2.68
N PRO A 35 -19.46 -4.57 -3.90
CA PRO A 35 -19.33 -5.52 -4.99
C PRO A 35 -17.87 -5.82 -5.32
N LYS A 36 -17.58 -7.08 -5.69
CA LYS A 36 -16.24 -7.51 -6.14
C LYS A 36 -15.65 -6.59 -7.21
N LYS A 37 -16.47 -6.16 -8.19
CA LYS A 37 -16.05 -5.25 -9.26
C LYS A 37 -15.51 -3.93 -8.70
N THR A 38 -16.21 -3.32 -7.74
CA THR A 38 -15.79 -2.09 -7.07
C THR A 38 -14.45 -2.27 -6.35
N ILE A 39 -14.26 -3.40 -5.65
CA ILE A 39 -12.99 -3.69 -4.98
C ILE A 39 -11.82 -3.80 -5.99
N LEU A 40 -12.05 -4.46 -7.13
CA LEU A 40 -11.04 -4.59 -8.18
C LEU A 40 -10.71 -3.25 -8.84
N GLU A 41 -11.72 -2.43 -9.14
CA GLU A 41 -11.54 -1.09 -9.69
C GLU A 41 -10.74 -0.20 -8.73
N GLN A 42 -11.09 -0.20 -7.44
CA GLN A 42 -10.34 0.54 -6.43
C GLN A 42 -8.90 0.03 -6.29
N PHE A 43 -8.69 -1.29 -6.34
CA PHE A 43 -7.34 -1.85 -6.33
C PHE A 43 -6.49 -1.29 -7.47
N VAL A 44 -7.00 -1.32 -8.71
CA VAL A 44 -6.31 -0.78 -9.88
C VAL A 44 -6.10 0.73 -9.74
N GLU A 45 -7.14 1.48 -9.37
CA GLU A 45 -7.10 2.93 -9.20
C GLU A 45 -6.01 3.34 -8.20
N TYR A 46 -5.96 2.71 -7.01
CA TYR A 46 -4.97 3.05 -6.01
C TYR A 46 -3.55 2.62 -6.40
N ARG A 47 -3.40 1.52 -7.15
CA ARG A 47 -2.08 1.12 -7.68
C ARG A 47 -1.57 2.08 -8.74
N MET A 48 -2.44 2.54 -9.63
CA MET A 48 -2.08 3.56 -10.62
C MET A 48 -1.73 4.89 -9.95
N LYS A 49 -2.46 5.32 -8.92
CA LYS A 49 -2.08 6.50 -8.13
C LYS A 49 -0.70 6.36 -7.50
N ILE A 50 -0.41 5.18 -6.93
CA ILE A 50 0.91 4.91 -6.35
C ILE A 50 2.01 5.01 -7.41
N ILE A 51 1.80 4.39 -8.59
CA ILE A 51 2.75 4.44 -9.71
C ILE A 51 2.97 5.88 -10.17
N ASN A 52 1.90 6.63 -10.40
CA ASN A 52 1.99 8.02 -10.84
C ASN A 52 2.74 8.89 -9.83
N ASP A 53 2.47 8.73 -8.53
CA ASP A 53 3.14 9.51 -7.51
C ASP A 53 4.65 9.17 -7.41
N ILE A 54 5.06 7.91 -7.63
CA ILE A 54 6.48 7.52 -7.56
C ILE A 54 7.23 7.84 -8.85
N SER A 55 6.55 7.85 -10.01
CA SER A 55 7.14 8.24 -11.30
C SER A 55 7.49 9.73 -11.35
N GLY A 56 6.91 10.54 -10.48
CA GLY A 56 7.23 11.97 -10.35
C GLY A 56 8.38 12.28 -9.40
N LEU A 57 9.01 11.27 -8.79
CA LEU A 57 10.14 11.48 -7.87
C LEU A 57 11.47 11.55 -8.62
N ASP A 58 12.35 12.45 -8.18
CA ASP A 58 13.75 12.35 -8.53
C ASP A 58 14.48 11.25 -7.72
N GLU A 59 15.72 10.93 -8.12
CA GLU A 59 16.50 9.87 -7.47
C GLU A 59 16.81 10.18 -6.00
N MET A 60 17.02 11.46 -5.65
CA MET A 60 17.28 11.88 -4.28
C MET A 60 16.04 11.70 -3.41
N GLU A 61 14.88 12.13 -3.90
CA GLU A 61 13.59 11.94 -3.25
C GLU A 61 13.25 10.46 -3.06
N TYR A 62 13.57 9.63 -4.05
CA TYR A 62 13.31 8.19 -4.00
C TYR A 62 14.22 7.44 -3.02
N THR A 63 15.50 7.82 -2.93
CA THR A 63 16.52 7.07 -2.17
C THR A 63 16.78 7.58 -0.76
N ARG A 64 16.51 8.86 -0.46
CA ARG A 64 16.79 9.43 0.86
C ARG A 64 15.98 8.78 1.98
N GLU A 65 16.50 8.92 3.22
CA GLU A 65 15.76 8.60 4.43
C GLU A 65 14.91 9.79 4.88
N TYR A 66 13.72 9.50 5.37
CA TYR A 66 12.76 10.44 5.91
C TYR A 66 12.45 10.09 7.36
N VAL A 67 11.75 10.99 8.06
CA VAL A 67 11.15 10.73 9.36
C VAL A 67 9.65 10.57 9.17
N ASP A 68 9.09 9.44 9.63
CA ASP A 68 7.65 9.18 9.57
C ASP A 68 6.86 9.88 10.70
N GLY A 69 5.55 9.67 10.70
CA GLY A 69 4.64 10.24 11.68
C GLY A 69 4.80 9.70 13.10
N ASP A 70 5.61 8.65 13.30
CA ASP A 70 6.00 8.08 14.59
C ASP A 70 7.45 8.43 14.96
N LYS A 71 8.07 9.38 14.25
CA LYS A 71 9.45 9.82 14.43
C LYS A 71 10.50 8.72 14.15
N LYS A 72 10.15 7.72 13.33
CA LYS A 72 11.06 6.65 12.91
C LYS A 72 11.60 6.89 11.51
N LYS A 73 12.75 6.28 11.22
CA LYS A 73 13.34 6.30 9.88
C LYS A 73 12.42 5.61 8.88
N PHE A 74 12.20 6.27 7.74
CA PHE A 74 11.36 5.80 6.65
C PHE A 74 12.10 5.90 5.32
N SER A 75 11.98 4.86 4.48
CA SER A 75 12.54 4.85 3.13
C SER A 75 11.44 4.47 2.14
N ILE A 76 11.20 5.36 1.17
CA ILE A 76 10.23 5.15 0.10
C ILE A 76 10.62 3.91 -0.70
N ARG A 77 11.88 3.80 -1.11
CA ARG A 77 12.43 2.63 -1.81
C ARG A 77 12.16 1.33 -1.05
N LYS A 78 12.45 1.26 0.26
CA LYS A 78 12.18 0.04 1.06
C LYS A 78 10.69 -0.25 1.15
N TYR A 79 9.88 0.78 1.40
CA TYR A 79 8.43 0.66 1.49
C TYR A 79 7.81 0.11 0.19
N LEU A 80 8.19 0.67 -0.96
CA LEU A 80 7.68 0.25 -2.27
C LEU A 80 8.14 -1.16 -2.66
N ARG A 81 9.41 -1.51 -2.40
CA ARG A 81 9.89 -2.88 -2.64
C ARG A 81 9.15 -3.92 -1.79
N GLY A 82 8.62 -3.52 -0.63
CA GLY A 82 7.79 -4.37 0.22
C GLY A 82 6.49 -4.85 -0.44
N PHE A 83 5.96 -4.13 -1.43
CA PHE A 83 4.74 -4.54 -2.14
C PHE A 83 4.93 -5.80 -2.98
N ILE A 84 6.13 -6.05 -3.52
CA ILE A 84 6.39 -7.21 -4.38
C ILE A 84 6.15 -8.54 -3.64
N PRO A 85 6.84 -8.83 -2.52
CA PRO A 85 6.58 -10.06 -1.77
C PRO A 85 5.16 -10.09 -1.17
N HIS A 86 4.61 -8.94 -0.77
CA HIS A 86 3.24 -8.82 -0.27
C HIS A 86 2.19 -9.25 -1.30
N ASP A 87 2.27 -8.74 -2.53
CA ASP A 87 1.31 -9.03 -3.57
C ASP A 87 1.42 -10.49 -4.03
N LYS A 88 2.65 -11.02 -4.11
CA LYS A 88 2.90 -12.46 -4.34
C LYS A 88 2.27 -13.33 -3.25
N HIS A 89 2.36 -12.90 -1.99
CA HIS A 89 1.77 -13.64 -0.87
C HIS A 89 0.23 -13.72 -0.99
N HIS A 90 -0.44 -12.61 -1.25
CA HIS A 90 -1.89 -12.60 -1.38
C HIS A 90 -2.40 -13.31 -2.63
N LYS A 91 -1.69 -13.19 -3.76
CA LYS A 91 -1.98 -13.98 -4.96
C LYS A 91 -1.98 -15.49 -4.65
N LYS A 92 -0.96 -15.97 -3.93
CA LYS A 92 -0.89 -17.38 -3.49
C LYS A 92 -2.05 -17.77 -2.56
N GLN A 93 -2.55 -16.89 -1.71
CA GLN A 93 -3.74 -17.17 -0.89
C GLN A 93 -4.99 -17.35 -1.75
N ILE A 94 -5.20 -16.48 -2.73
CA ILE A 94 -6.33 -16.56 -3.66
C ILE A 94 -6.24 -17.83 -4.51
N GLU A 95 -5.07 -18.13 -5.07
CA GLU A 95 -4.85 -19.34 -5.86
C GLU A 95 -5.11 -20.62 -5.06
N ARG A 96 -4.68 -20.65 -3.78
CA ARG A 96 -4.97 -21.78 -2.88
C ARG A 96 -6.47 -21.92 -2.63
N PHE A 97 -7.18 -20.83 -2.40
CA PHE A 97 -8.62 -20.85 -2.21
C PHE A 97 -9.36 -21.34 -3.45
N ILE A 98 -9.00 -20.85 -4.63
CA ILE A 98 -9.58 -21.31 -5.91
C ILE A 98 -9.37 -22.82 -6.07
N LYS A 99 -8.16 -23.32 -5.78
CA LYS A 99 -7.86 -24.76 -5.83
C LYS A 99 -8.62 -25.59 -4.80
N SER A 100 -9.04 -25.02 -3.67
CA SER A 100 -9.81 -25.76 -2.66
C SER A 100 -11.30 -25.84 -2.95
N ILE A 101 -11.79 -25.08 -3.93
CA ILE A 101 -13.21 -25.06 -4.34
C ILE A 101 -13.44 -25.50 -5.79
N ALA A 102 -12.35 -25.87 -6.49
CA ALA A 102 -12.36 -26.44 -7.83
C ALA A 102 -12.26 -27.96 -7.72
#